data_AF-A0A0U3QJB6-F1
#
_entry.id   AF-A0A0U3QJB6-F1
#
_cell.length_a   1.000
_cell.length_b   1.000
_cell.length_c   1.000
_cell.angle_alpha   90.00
_cell.angle_beta   90.00
_cell.angle_gamma   90.00
#
_symmetry.space_group_name_H-M   'P 1'
#
loop_
_entity.id
_entity.type
_entity.pdbx_description
1 polymer ?
#
loop_
_entity_poly.entity_id
_entity_poly.type
_entity_poly.pdbx_seq_one_letter_code
_entity_poly.pdbx_strand_id
1 'polypeptide(L)'
;MAGNFYGGDVAQLRQLAKDLAGGATRLSVLGQQFSSVIGTGAWKGHDGERFRSDWTSSHMKLLKSATAGLESASKTVLANADEQDKASDGAGSGGGSGSGGIGSGNGAAQDLTDRLNGMTPEERQSYLGSEEFRQWALENPEAAKAAMDAAADSGLIDKSSEEYADFLSDYWNNQAMLDMGIDPASWDTSKGTEHNWETIKKVYDFYGQAYLSNPDLQWAGMANMIGPSFAGGFKDMAMLRDLAQQIADNPASDIPLPILDQIEQLAGMTDQEIRYYETSMLDMNKEIFLDQARQHEAYMNGGIDEINRLRDSGAIDTGTAEEWAKIDSGDPDLIQEGNTALLYREQNEIIADDYDDMRNHPGGEAVTYMVTLAGEPSIPGAKSYPEVFPYTFSVESPGPENVPFTNWDNPTQFRTDFTTGFPDGNISNADQRWELIRQDTLPAYQNLLATDPGRAEQIIGSDFNDRVDQHRPTNNIPGLMDRFVDGFGAEVHQ
;
A
#
# COMPACT_ATOMS: atom_id res chain seq x y z
N MET A 1 11.40 -40.23 17.17
CA MET A 1 10.95 -40.19 15.77
C MET A 1 11.93 -39.28 15.06
N ALA A 2 12.70 -39.81 14.13
CA ALA A 2 13.70 -39.05 13.38
C ALA A 2 12.99 -37.90 12.64
N GLY A 3 13.44 -36.66 12.84
CA GLY A 3 12.98 -35.54 12.05
C GLY A 3 13.46 -35.75 10.61
N ASN A 4 12.52 -35.88 9.68
CA ASN A 4 12.84 -35.88 8.27
C ASN A 4 13.39 -34.50 7.91
N PHE A 5 14.64 -34.47 7.46
CA PHE A 5 15.23 -33.30 6.80
C PHE A 5 14.52 -33.14 5.45
N TYR A 6 13.70 -32.09 5.30
CA TYR A 6 13.09 -31.75 4.02
C TYR A 6 14.06 -30.87 3.24
N GLY A 7 14.94 -31.48 2.44
CA GLY A 7 15.64 -30.77 1.38
C GLY A 7 14.67 -30.31 0.30
N GLY A 8 14.96 -29.19 -0.37
CA GLY A 8 14.16 -28.71 -1.50
C GLY A 8 13.98 -29.80 -2.57
N ASP A 9 12.82 -29.82 -3.22
CA ASP A 9 12.60 -30.77 -4.32
C ASP A 9 13.51 -30.38 -5.50
N VAL A 10 14.59 -31.14 -5.67
CA VAL A 10 15.59 -30.95 -6.73
C VAL A 10 14.93 -30.95 -8.12
N ALA A 11 13.85 -31.71 -8.32
CA ALA A 11 13.12 -31.71 -9.58
C ALA A 11 12.38 -30.37 -9.81
N GLN A 12 11.83 -29.77 -8.75
CA GLN A 12 11.21 -28.45 -8.81
C GLN A 12 12.24 -27.33 -9.03
N LEU A 13 13.41 -27.38 -8.39
CA LEU A 13 14.49 -26.42 -8.64
C LEU A 13 14.99 -26.50 -10.08
N ARG A 14 15.20 -27.71 -10.61
CA ARG A 14 15.57 -27.90 -12.03
C ARG A 14 14.48 -27.45 -12.99
N GLN A 15 13.21 -27.53 -12.61
CA GLN A 15 12.11 -27.02 -13.41
C GLN A 15 12.08 -25.48 -13.41
N LEU A 16 12.19 -24.84 -12.23
CA LEU A 16 12.28 -23.39 -12.10
C LEU A 16 13.46 -22.82 -12.91
N ALA A 17 14.63 -23.44 -12.85
CA ALA A 17 15.78 -22.98 -13.63
C ALA A 17 15.54 -23.05 -15.15
N LYS A 18 14.82 -24.08 -15.63
CA LYS A 18 14.42 -24.18 -17.05
C LYS A 18 13.44 -23.08 -17.43
N ASP A 19 12.50 -22.76 -16.55
CA ASP A 19 11.51 -21.72 -16.80
C ASP A 19 12.15 -20.32 -16.85
N LEU A 20 13.11 -20.03 -15.96
CA LEU A 20 13.90 -18.79 -15.99
C LEU A 20 14.75 -18.67 -17.27
N ALA A 21 15.44 -19.74 -17.68
CA ALA A 21 16.20 -19.76 -18.94
C ALA A 21 15.28 -19.62 -20.18
N GLY A 22 14.09 -20.23 -20.13
CA GLY A 22 13.05 -20.08 -21.13
C GLY A 22 12.54 -18.64 -21.23
N GLY A 23 12.33 -17.98 -20.09
CA GLY A 23 11.96 -16.57 -19.99
C GLY A 23 13.01 -15.63 -20.59
N ALA A 24 14.28 -15.83 -20.23
CA ALA A 24 15.41 -15.08 -20.80
C ALA A 24 15.48 -15.20 -22.33
N THR A 25 15.31 -16.42 -22.85
CA THR A 25 15.29 -16.66 -24.30
C THR A 25 14.14 -15.93 -24.98
N ARG A 26 12.93 -15.97 -24.39
CA ARG A 26 11.75 -15.27 -24.93
C ARG A 26 11.95 -13.75 -24.94
N LEU A 27 12.48 -13.16 -23.87
CA LEU A 27 12.76 -11.72 -23.79
C LEU A 27 13.79 -11.29 -24.84
N SER A 28 14.84 -12.08 -25.05
CA SER A 28 15.84 -11.83 -26.09
C SER A 28 15.22 -11.84 -27.49
N VAL A 29 14.37 -12.83 -27.79
CA VAL A 29 13.65 -12.92 -29.08
C VAL A 29 12.69 -11.75 -29.29
N LEU A 30 11.90 -11.38 -28.27
CA LEU A 30 10.99 -10.24 -28.34
C LEU A 30 11.76 -8.93 -28.56
N GLY A 31 12.87 -8.72 -27.86
CA GLY A 31 13.73 -7.56 -28.06
C GLY A 31 14.28 -7.46 -29.49
N GLN A 32 14.63 -8.58 -30.11
CA GLN A 32 15.06 -8.64 -31.51
C GLN A 32 13.91 -8.34 -32.48
N GLN A 33 12.72 -8.90 -32.23
CA GLN A 33 11.52 -8.64 -33.04
C GLN A 33 11.12 -7.17 -33.00
N PHE A 34 11.04 -6.57 -31.81
CA PHE A 34 10.75 -5.15 -31.66
C PHE A 34 11.81 -4.29 -32.34
N SER A 35 13.09 -4.61 -32.18
CA SER A 35 14.17 -3.87 -32.86
C SER A 35 14.03 -3.91 -34.39
N SER A 36 13.60 -5.05 -34.94
CA SER A 36 13.35 -5.20 -36.37
C SER A 36 12.15 -4.35 -36.83
N VAL A 37 11.03 -4.39 -36.10
CA VAL A 37 9.82 -3.61 -36.41
C VAL A 37 10.07 -2.11 -36.30
N ILE A 38 10.75 -1.67 -35.23
CA ILE A 38 11.07 -0.26 -34.97
C ILE A 38 12.06 0.29 -36.00
N GLY A 39 13.04 -0.54 -36.42
CA GLY A 39 14.00 -0.18 -37.46
C GLY A 39 13.39 -0.06 -38.86
N THR A 40 12.34 -0.85 -39.16
CA THR A 40 11.72 -0.90 -40.50
C THR A 40 10.43 -0.09 -40.63
N GLY A 41 9.87 0.41 -39.52
CA GLY A 41 8.60 1.13 -39.48
C GLY A 41 8.57 2.43 -40.30
N ALA A 42 7.43 2.69 -40.95
CA ALA A 42 7.18 3.86 -41.80
C ALA A 42 6.96 5.18 -41.04
N TRP A 43 7.02 5.17 -39.70
CA TRP A 43 6.82 6.37 -38.87
C TRP A 43 7.99 7.36 -39.03
N LYS A 44 7.75 8.44 -39.77
CA LYS A 44 8.71 9.53 -40.04
C LYS A 44 8.39 10.76 -39.21
N GLY A 45 9.39 11.59 -38.94
CA GLY A 45 9.27 12.80 -38.13
C GLY A 45 10.10 12.74 -36.84
N HIS A 46 10.16 13.87 -36.14
CA HIS A 46 11.01 14.05 -34.95
C HIS A 46 10.73 13.03 -33.85
N ASP A 47 9.46 12.74 -33.57
CA ASP A 47 9.05 11.79 -32.52
C ASP A 47 9.46 10.35 -32.86
N GLY A 48 9.38 9.98 -34.13
CA GLY A 48 9.84 8.66 -34.58
C GLY A 48 11.37 8.51 -34.50
N GLU A 49 12.13 9.59 -34.68
CA GLU A 49 13.59 9.58 -34.47
C GLU A 49 13.94 9.51 -32.99
N ARG A 50 13.24 10.28 -32.14
CA ARG A 50 13.36 10.24 -30.68
C ARG A 50 13.06 8.84 -30.14
N PHE A 51 11.94 8.23 -30.54
CA PHE A 51 11.58 6.88 -30.09
C PHE A 51 12.61 5.81 -30.51
N ARG A 52 13.17 5.88 -31.73
CA ARG A 52 14.26 4.97 -32.14
C ARG A 52 15.54 5.19 -31.32
N SER A 53 15.85 6.44 -30.97
CA SER A 53 16.95 6.77 -30.07
C SER A 53 16.71 6.21 -28.66
N ASP A 54 15.53 6.39 -28.09
CA ASP A 54 15.16 5.90 -26.76
C ASP A 54 15.14 4.36 -26.71
N TRP A 55 14.64 3.72 -27.78
CA TRP A 55 14.67 2.27 -27.94
C TRP A 55 16.09 1.70 -27.88
N THR A 56 17.02 2.29 -28.63
CA THR A 56 18.39 1.81 -28.72
C THR A 56 19.23 2.16 -27.49
N SER A 57 19.00 3.33 -26.88
CA SER A 57 19.81 3.85 -25.78
C SER A 57 19.38 3.38 -24.39
N SER A 58 18.09 3.12 -24.18
CA SER A 58 17.50 2.80 -22.87
C SER A 58 16.76 1.46 -22.88
N HIS A 59 15.73 1.29 -23.71
CA HIS A 59 14.87 0.09 -23.64
C HIS A 59 15.62 -1.20 -23.97
N MET A 60 16.49 -1.19 -24.98
CA MET A 60 17.35 -2.35 -25.27
C MET A 60 18.32 -2.70 -24.13
N LYS A 61 18.80 -1.70 -23.38
CA LYS A 61 19.71 -1.96 -22.25
C LYS A 61 18.95 -2.61 -21.09
N LEU A 62 17.74 -2.13 -20.80
CA LEU A 62 16.86 -2.73 -19.79
C LEU A 62 16.52 -4.18 -20.14
N LEU A 63 16.11 -4.46 -21.39
CA LEU A 63 15.83 -5.83 -21.85
C LEU A 63 17.04 -6.76 -21.74
N LYS A 64 18.24 -6.27 -22.09
CA LYS A 64 19.49 -7.04 -21.92
C LYS A 64 19.81 -7.28 -20.46
N SER A 65 19.59 -6.30 -19.59
CA SER A 65 19.83 -6.44 -18.15
C SER A 65 18.86 -7.44 -17.51
N ALA A 66 17.57 -7.38 -17.86
CA ALA A 66 16.58 -8.34 -17.39
C ALA A 66 16.89 -9.77 -17.89
N THR A 67 17.29 -9.91 -19.16
CA THR A 67 17.73 -11.20 -19.72
C THR A 67 18.93 -11.75 -18.96
N ALA A 68 19.94 -10.93 -18.68
CA ALA A 68 21.12 -11.33 -17.92
C ALA A 68 20.78 -11.71 -16.46
N GLY A 69 19.85 -10.99 -15.82
CA GLY A 69 19.35 -11.32 -14.48
C GLY A 69 18.67 -12.69 -14.43
N LEU A 70 17.78 -12.97 -15.38
CA LEU A 70 17.11 -14.28 -15.49
C LEU A 70 18.09 -15.43 -15.79
N GLU A 71 19.10 -15.20 -16.64
CA GLU A 71 20.15 -16.18 -16.89
C GLU A 71 21.02 -16.44 -15.64
N SER A 72 21.32 -15.39 -14.88
CA SER A 72 22.07 -15.50 -13.62
C SER A 72 21.27 -16.28 -12.59
N ALA A 73 19.99 -15.95 -12.39
CA ALA A 73 19.09 -16.65 -11.48
C ALA A 73 18.94 -18.13 -11.87
N SER A 74 18.78 -18.44 -13.17
CA SER A 74 18.73 -19.83 -13.67
C SER A 74 19.99 -20.62 -13.29
N LYS A 75 21.19 -20.02 -13.43
CA LYS A 75 22.45 -20.67 -13.05
C LYS A 75 22.54 -20.91 -11.54
N THR A 76 22.13 -19.94 -10.72
CA THR A 76 22.13 -20.07 -9.26
C THR A 76 21.18 -21.19 -8.82
N VAL A 77 19.96 -21.24 -9.35
CA VAL A 77 18.98 -22.29 -9.01
C VAL A 77 19.49 -23.69 -9.43
N LEU A 78 20.17 -23.81 -10.58
CA LEU A 78 20.82 -25.07 -10.98
C LEU A 78 21.97 -25.47 -10.04
N ALA A 79 22.80 -24.52 -9.63
CA ALA A 79 23.89 -24.78 -8.69
C ALA A 79 23.34 -25.29 -7.35
N ASN A 80 22.30 -24.65 -6.82
CA ASN A 80 21.63 -25.06 -5.59
C ASN A 80 21.02 -26.47 -5.71
N ALA A 81 20.42 -26.80 -6.86
CA ALA A 81 19.89 -28.14 -7.14
C ALA A 81 21.00 -29.21 -7.16
N ASP A 82 22.16 -28.91 -7.75
CA ASP A 82 23.30 -29.83 -7.82
C ASP A 82 24.01 -29.99 -6.46
N GLU A 83 23.99 -28.96 -5.61
CA GLU A 83 24.48 -29.02 -4.23
C GLU A 83 23.58 -29.87 -3.34
N GLN A 84 22.26 -29.75 -3.48
CA GLN A 84 21.29 -30.58 -2.77
C GLN A 84 21.37 -32.06 -3.18
N ASP A 85 21.56 -32.36 -4.47
CA ASP A 85 21.79 -33.73 -4.95
C ASP A 85 23.08 -34.32 -4.33
N LYS A 86 24.18 -33.55 -4.28
CA LYS A 86 25.45 -34.00 -3.69
C LYS A 86 25.36 -34.21 -2.18
N ALA A 87 24.64 -33.34 -1.47
CA ALA A 87 24.41 -33.47 -0.03
C ALA A 87 23.56 -34.71 0.29
N SER A 88 22.58 -35.02 -0.57
CA SER A 88 21.72 -36.20 -0.45
C SER A 88 22.45 -37.52 -0.76
N ASP A 89 23.40 -37.52 -1.71
CA ASP A 89 24.27 -38.67 -2.01
C ASP A 89 25.37 -38.88 -0.95
N GLY A 90 25.69 -37.86 -0.14
CA GLY A 90 26.67 -37.91 0.95
C GLY A 90 26.15 -38.47 2.28
N ALA A 91 24.84 -38.70 2.42
CA ALA A 91 24.21 -39.19 3.64
C ALA A 91 24.28 -40.73 3.74
N GLY A 92 25.50 -41.26 3.79
CA GLY A 92 25.80 -42.65 4.11
C GLY A 92 26.73 -42.77 5.30
N SER A 93 26.20 -43.24 6.44
CA SER A 93 26.89 -43.73 7.65
C SER A 93 27.40 -42.69 8.67
N GLY A 94 26.77 -42.69 9.86
CA GLY A 94 27.37 -42.19 11.09
C GLY A 94 26.38 -42.12 12.24
N GLY A 95 26.17 -43.23 12.95
CA GLY A 95 25.28 -43.30 14.12
C GLY A 95 25.85 -42.57 15.35
N GLY A 96 24.94 -42.00 16.15
CA GLY A 96 25.23 -41.44 17.46
C GLY A 96 23.94 -41.10 18.21
N SER A 97 23.77 -41.71 19.38
CA SER A 97 22.58 -41.68 20.25
C SER A 97 22.24 -40.32 20.88
N GLY A 98 20.95 -40.12 21.16
CA GLY A 98 20.39 -39.21 22.18
C GLY A 98 19.07 -38.56 21.71
N SER A 99 17.89 -39.14 21.97
CA SER A 99 17.03 -38.84 23.14
C SER A 99 16.99 -37.34 23.44
N GLY A 100 16.00 -36.53 23.06
CA GLY A 100 14.56 -36.63 23.32
C GLY A 100 14.20 -35.58 24.37
N GLY A 101 13.42 -34.55 24.03
CA GLY A 101 12.84 -33.64 25.03
C GLY A 101 12.52 -32.24 24.53
N ILE A 102 11.23 -31.90 24.62
CA ILE A 102 10.65 -30.56 24.53
C ILE A 102 11.41 -29.59 25.45
N GLY A 103 12.02 -28.57 24.85
CA GLY A 103 12.81 -27.54 25.54
C GLY A 103 13.61 -26.71 24.54
N SER A 104 12.93 -26.00 23.62
CA SER A 104 13.55 -25.58 22.36
C SER A 104 13.36 -24.09 22.01
N GLY A 105 13.59 -23.20 22.97
CA GLY A 105 13.78 -21.75 22.69
C GLY A 105 15.20 -21.31 23.00
N ASN A 106 15.65 -21.57 24.23
CA ASN A 106 17.00 -21.19 24.68
C ASN A 106 18.15 -21.90 23.95
N GLY A 107 17.94 -23.12 23.43
CA GLY A 107 19.00 -23.86 22.71
C GLY A 107 19.35 -23.19 21.37
N ALA A 108 18.35 -22.93 20.54
CA ALA A 108 18.53 -22.31 19.23
C ALA A 108 19.10 -20.88 19.32
N ALA A 109 18.66 -20.10 20.31
CA ALA A 109 19.18 -18.75 20.53
C ALA A 109 20.67 -18.79 20.96
N GLN A 110 21.03 -19.75 21.82
CA GLN A 110 22.41 -19.97 22.23
C GLN A 110 23.27 -20.44 21.05
N ASP A 111 22.77 -21.35 20.23
CA ASP A 111 23.48 -21.84 19.05
C ASP A 111 23.81 -20.71 18.06
N LEU A 112 22.86 -19.81 17.81
CA LEU A 112 23.12 -18.61 16.99
C LEU A 112 24.13 -17.70 17.68
N THR A 113 23.98 -17.45 18.98
CA THR A 113 24.92 -16.62 19.75
C THR A 113 26.35 -17.16 19.65
N ASP A 114 26.54 -18.47 19.83
CA ASP A 114 27.84 -19.13 19.74
C ASP A 114 28.41 -19.06 18.31
N ARG A 115 27.55 -19.24 17.30
CA ARG A 115 27.92 -19.08 15.88
C ARG A 115 28.42 -17.66 15.59
N LEU A 116 27.68 -16.63 16.02
CA LEU A 116 28.06 -15.23 15.80
C LEU A 116 29.35 -14.85 16.54
N ASN A 117 29.57 -15.35 17.76
CA ASN A 117 30.80 -15.13 18.52
C ASN A 117 32.03 -15.79 17.87
N GLY A 118 31.83 -16.90 17.15
CA GLY A 118 32.90 -17.59 16.41
C GLY A 118 33.32 -16.90 15.11
N MET A 119 32.52 -15.96 14.60
CA MET A 119 32.76 -15.25 13.33
C MET A 119 33.60 -13.98 13.50
N THR A 120 34.39 -13.62 12.48
CA THR A 120 34.90 -12.24 12.36
C THR A 120 33.76 -11.25 12.08
N PRO A 121 33.97 -9.94 12.26
CA PRO A 121 32.94 -8.94 11.93
C PRO A 121 32.42 -9.06 10.48
N GLU A 122 33.31 -9.30 9.51
CA GLU A 122 32.96 -9.43 8.10
C GLU A 122 32.17 -10.71 7.81
N GLU A 123 32.56 -11.83 8.42
CA GLU A 123 31.81 -13.10 8.32
C GLU A 123 30.42 -12.98 8.93
N ARG A 124 30.31 -12.27 10.06
CA ARG A 124 29.04 -12.02 10.75
C ARG A 124 28.10 -11.20 9.87
N GLN A 125 28.61 -10.10 9.31
CA GLN A 125 27.85 -9.26 8.38
C GLN A 125 27.35 -10.07 7.17
N SER A 126 28.25 -10.83 6.54
CA SER A 126 27.88 -11.66 5.38
C SER A 126 26.87 -12.75 5.71
N TYR A 127 26.92 -13.32 6.92
CA TYR A 127 25.96 -14.34 7.35
C TYR A 127 24.59 -13.73 7.66
N LEU A 128 24.54 -12.61 8.39
CA LEU A 128 23.28 -11.95 8.73
C LEU A 128 22.55 -11.39 7.50
N GLY A 129 23.27 -10.96 6.47
CA GLY A 129 22.67 -10.58 5.18
C GLY A 129 22.31 -11.76 4.26
N SER A 130 22.52 -13.01 4.68
CA SER A 130 22.33 -14.18 3.82
C SER A 130 20.89 -14.70 3.83
N GLU A 131 20.49 -15.37 2.73
CA GLU A 131 19.24 -16.14 2.69
C GLU A 131 19.22 -17.26 3.74
N GLU A 132 20.39 -17.84 4.07
CA GLU A 132 20.50 -18.88 5.09
C GLU A 132 20.03 -18.38 6.45
N PHE A 133 20.47 -17.19 6.86
CA PHE A 133 20.01 -16.58 8.12
C PHE A 133 18.54 -16.20 8.06
N ARG A 134 18.07 -15.60 6.96
CA ARG A 134 16.65 -15.22 6.81
C ARG A 134 15.71 -16.43 6.93
N GLN A 135 16.01 -17.54 6.27
CA GLN A 135 15.23 -18.77 6.39
C GLN A 135 15.29 -19.34 7.82
N TRP A 136 16.48 -19.38 8.43
CA TRP A 136 16.62 -19.86 9.81
C TRP A 136 15.84 -19.00 10.81
N ALA A 137 15.84 -17.68 10.64
CA ALA A 137 15.11 -16.74 11.48
C ALA A 137 13.59 -16.91 11.34
N LEU A 138 13.08 -17.14 10.12
CA LEU A 138 11.67 -17.46 9.87
C LEU A 138 11.23 -18.77 10.55
N GLU A 139 12.11 -19.77 10.58
CA GLU A 139 11.85 -21.05 11.26
C GLU A 139 11.98 -20.97 12.79
N ASN A 140 12.71 -19.97 13.31
CA ASN A 140 13.05 -19.83 14.73
C ASN A 140 12.88 -18.38 15.23
N PRO A 141 11.71 -17.74 15.07
CA PRO A 141 11.54 -16.29 15.25
C PRO A 141 11.94 -15.82 16.65
N GLU A 142 11.43 -16.47 17.69
CA GLU A 142 11.73 -16.11 19.09
C GLU A 142 13.21 -16.28 19.45
N ALA A 143 13.83 -17.34 18.94
CA ALA A 143 15.26 -17.59 19.18
C ALA A 143 16.14 -16.59 18.42
N ALA A 144 15.74 -16.25 17.19
CA ALA A 144 16.41 -15.24 16.38
C ALA A 144 16.32 -13.87 17.05
N LYS A 145 15.12 -13.45 17.50
CA LYS A 145 14.93 -12.18 18.20
C LYS A 145 15.78 -12.08 19.44
N ALA A 146 15.70 -13.08 20.32
CA ALA A 146 16.48 -13.12 21.54
C ALA A 146 18.00 -13.04 21.30
N ALA A 147 18.51 -13.79 20.32
CA ALA A 147 19.94 -13.80 20.00
C ALA A 147 20.42 -12.51 19.33
N MET A 148 19.64 -11.97 18.39
CA MET A 148 19.97 -10.74 17.67
C MET A 148 19.94 -9.53 18.60
N ASP A 149 18.94 -9.42 19.47
CA ASP A 149 18.87 -8.36 20.47
C ASP A 149 20.03 -8.44 21.46
N ALA A 150 20.36 -9.64 21.94
CA ALA A 150 21.51 -9.84 22.82
C ALA A 150 22.84 -9.50 22.13
N ALA A 151 22.98 -9.83 20.84
CA ALA A 151 24.15 -9.47 20.05
C ALA A 151 24.26 -7.94 19.89
N ALA A 152 23.15 -7.25 19.63
CA ALA A 152 23.11 -5.79 19.53
C ALA A 152 23.42 -5.13 20.89
N ASP A 153 22.82 -5.61 21.97
CA ASP A 153 22.98 -5.05 23.32
C ASP A 153 24.38 -5.28 23.91
N SER A 154 25.05 -6.36 23.52
CA SER A 154 26.44 -6.63 23.90
C SER A 154 27.47 -5.91 23.01
N GLY A 155 27.04 -5.30 21.90
CA GLY A 155 27.92 -4.69 20.90
C GLY A 155 28.65 -5.72 20.02
N LEU A 156 28.16 -6.96 19.96
CA LEU A 156 28.66 -7.99 19.04
C LEU A 156 28.30 -7.66 17.59
N ILE A 157 27.12 -7.07 17.38
CA ILE A 157 26.74 -6.42 16.11
C ILE A 157 26.55 -4.93 16.37
N ASP A 158 26.77 -4.12 15.34
CA ASP A 158 26.44 -2.70 15.41
C ASP A 158 24.92 -2.57 15.49
N LYS A 159 24.43 -1.77 16.44
CA LYS A 159 23.00 -1.54 16.60
C LYS A 159 22.43 -0.87 15.37
N SER A 160 23.17 0.01 14.70
CA SER A 160 22.73 0.71 13.49
C SER A 160 23.12 0.01 12.19
N SER A 161 23.34 -1.31 12.21
CA SER A 161 23.67 -2.06 11.00
C SER A 161 22.43 -2.30 10.15
N GLU A 162 22.59 -2.28 8.82
CA GLU A 162 21.51 -2.56 7.85
C GLU A 162 20.90 -3.94 8.11
N GLU A 163 21.74 -4.94 8.41
CA GLU A 163 21.29 -6.32 8.66
C GLU A 163 20.41 -6.44 9.92
N TYR A 164 20.67 -5.65 10.96
CA TYR A 164 19.83 -5.65 12.15
C TYR A 164 18.54 -4.85 11.95
N ALA A 165 18.59 -3.76 11.18
CA ALA A 165 17.41 -3.00 10.78
C ALA A 165 16.45 -3.86 9.93
N ASP A 166 17.00 -4.57 8.94
CA ASP A 166 16.26 -5.51 8.10
C ASP A 166 15.69 -6.66 8.93
N PHE A 167 16.50 -7.27 9.81
CA PHE A 167 16.05 -8.32 10.70
C PHE A 167 14.87 -7.89 11.59
N LEU A 168 14.96 -6.72 12.24
CA LEU A 168 13.88 -6.22 13.09
C LEU A 168 12.62 -5.89 12.28
N SER A 169 12.79 -5.34 11.08
CA SER A 169 11.67 -5.05 10.18
C SER A 169 10.95 -6.32 9.76
N ASP A 170 11.69 -7.33 9.31
CA ASP A 170 11.16 -8.63 8.92
C ASP A 170 10.53 -9.35 10.13
N TYR A 171 11.19 -9.37 11.28
CA TYR A 171 10.70 -10.05 12.48
C TYR A 171 9.31 -9.54 12.88
N TRP A 172 9.16 -8.22 13.06
CA TRP A 172 7.90 -7.64 13.52
C TRP A 172 6.79 -7.72 12.47
N ASN A 173 7.10 -7.60 11.18
CA ASN A 173 6.11 -7.84 10.12
C ASN A 173 5.66 -9.29 10.07
N ASN A 174 6.59 -10.23 10.16
CA ASN A 174 6.27 -11.66 10.19
C ASN A 174 5.48 -12.03 11.44
N GLN A 175 5.78 -11.42 12.58
CA GLN A 175 5.03 -11.63 13.82
C GLN A 175 3.59 -11.14 13.68
N ALA A 176 3.37 -9.92 13.18
CA ALA A 176 2.03 -9.39 12.91
C ALA A 176 1.24 -10.28 11.92
N MET A 177 1.88 -10.76 10.86
CA MET A 177 1.26 -11.68 9.91
C MET A 177 0.96 -13.04 10.56
N LEU A 178 1.87 -13.59 11.35
CA LEU A 178 1.72 -14.88 12.03
C LEU A 178 0.53 -14.86 13.00
N ASP A 179 0.42 -13.80 13.81
CA ASP A 179 -0.66 -13.66 14.79
C ASP A 179 -2.04 -13.54 14.14
N MET A 180 -2.08 -12.95 12.94
CA MET A 180 -3.29 -12.89 12.13
C MET A 180 -3.51 -14.12 11.23
N GLY A 181 -2.55 -15.05 11.19
CA GLY A 181 -2.56 -16.20 10.30
C GLY A 181 -2.54 -15.82 8.81
N ILE A 182 -1.85 -14.72 8.46
CA ILE A 182 -1.56 -14.31 7.09
C ILE A 182 -0.32 -15.07 6.63
N ASP A 183 -0.44 -15.81 5.52
CA ASP A 183 0.73 -16.45 4.89
C ASP A 183 1.34 -15.50 3.86
N PRO A 184 2.55 -14.94 4.11
CA PRO A 184 3.19 -14.00 3.20
C PRO A 184 3.49 -14.61 1.83
N ALA A 185 3.72 -15.92 1.74
CA ALA A 185 3.97 -16.60 0.47
C ALA A 185 2.71 -16.67 -0.41
N SER A 186 1.53 -16.54 0.20
CA SER A 186 0.23 -16.55 -0.49
C SER A 186 -0.31 -15.15 -0.79
N TRP A 187 0.28 -14.09 -0.23
CA TRP A 187 -0.21 -12.73 -0.36
C TRP A 187 0.24 -12.07 -1.68
N ASP A 188 -0.42 -12.49 -2.76
CA ASP A 188 -0.23 -11.98 -4.12
C ASP A 188 -1.39 -11.05 -4.53
N THR A 189 -1.16 -9.75 -4.41
CA THR A 189 -2.10 -8.66 -4.75
C THR A 189 -2.51 -8.68 -6.22
N SER A 190 -1.66 -9.16 -7.13
CA SER A 190 -1.95 -9.26 -8.56
C SER A 190 -3.07 -10.27 -8.90
N LYS A 191 -3.48 -11.09 -7.93
CA LYS A 191 -4.62 -12.01 -8.04
C LYS A 191 -5.98 -11.34 -7.80
N GLY A 192 -5.99 -10.05 -7.45
CA GLY A 192 -7.20 -9.26 -7.25
C GLY A 192 -7.87 -9.47 -5.90
N THR A 193 -8.97 -8.76 -5.70
CA THR A 193 -9.64 -8.58 -4.40
C THR A 193 -10.25 -9.87 -3.88
N GLU A 194 -10.87 -10.68 -4.76
CA GLU A 194 -11.51 -11.94 -4.36
C GLU A 194 -10.49 -12.93 -3.77
N HIS A 195 -9.30 -13.02 -4.39
CA HIS A 195 -8.23 -13.87 -3.88
C HIS A 195 -7.70 -13.39 -2.53
N ASN A 196 -7.52 -12.08 -2.38
CA ASN A 196 -6.91 -11.48 -1.20
C ASN A 196 -7.93 -11.16 -0.08
N TRP A 197 -9.22 -11.51 -0.25
CA TRP A 197 -10.30 -11.06 0.64
C TRP A 197 -10.05 -11.39 2.11
N GLU A 198 -9.65 -12.62 2.41
CA GLU A 198 -9.37 -13.04 3.78
C GLU A 198 -8.15 -12.32 4.37
N THR A 199 -7.14 -12.01 3.55
CA THR A 199 -5.97 -11.25 3.98
C THR A 199 -6.34 -9.79 4.27
N ILE A 200 -7.12 -9.15 3.40
CA ILE A 200 -7.62 -7.77 3.59
C ILE A 200 -8.40 -7.69 4.91
N LYS A 201 -9.31 -8.64 5.16
CA LYS A 201 -10.05 -8.70 6.42
C LYS A 201 -9.11 -8.79 7.62
N LYS A 202 -8.13 -9.70 7.57
CA LYS A 202 -7.14 -9.88 8.64
C LYS A 202 -6.31 -8.62 8.90
N VAL A 203 -5.91 -7.90 7.86
CA VAL A 203 -5.20 -6.61 7.98
C VAL A 203 -6.02 -5.61 8.79
N TYR A 204 -7.32 -5.47 8.53
CA TYR A 204 -8.15 -4.55 9.32
C TYR A 204 -8.49 -5.09 10.70
N ASP A 205 -8.73 -6.41 10.84
CA ASP A 205 -8.95 -7.06 12.13
C ASP A 205 -7.75 -6.89 13.07
N PHE A 206 -6.52 -6.88 12.54
CA PHE A 206 -5.30 -6.56 13.28
C PHE A 206 -5.39 -5.18 13.94
N TYR A 207 -5.66 -4.13 13.15
CA TYR A 207 -5.76 -2.77 13.67
C TYR A 207 -6.95 -2.59 14.62
N GLY A 208 -8.05 -3.30 14.38
CA GLY A 208 -9.19 -3.32 15.30
C GLY A 208 -8.82 -3.94 16.65
N GLN A 209 -8.11 -5.08 16.65
CA GLN A 209 -7.62 -5.72 17.86
C GLN A 209 -6.61 -4.84 18.61
N ALA A 210 -5.69 -4.19 17.88
CA ALA A 210 -4.72 -3.27 18.46
C ALA A 210 -5.44 -2.15 19.23
N TYR A 211 -6.37 -1.44 18.60
CA TYR A 211 -7.14 -0.38 19.25
C TYR A 211 -7.99 -0.87 20.43
N LEU A 212 -8.69 -2.00 20.28
CA LEU A 212 -9.52 -2.54 21.36
C LEU A 212 -8.68 -3.01 22.56
N SER A 213 -7.43 -3.39 22.34
CA SER A 213 -6.48 -3.73 23.42
C SER A 213 -5.90 -2.49 24.09
N ASN A 214 -5.67 -1.43 23.31
CA ASN A 214 -5.12 -0.16 23.76
C ASN A 214 -5.73 1.02 22.98
N PRO A 215 -6.74 1.72 23.55
CA PRO A 215 -7.41 2.83 22.89
C PRO A 215 -6.53 4.04 22.57
N ASP A 216 -5.31 4.12 23.11
CA ASP A 216 -4.33 5.16 22.77
C ASP A 216 -3.75 4.96 21.35
N LEU A 217 -3.92 3.77 20.75
CA LEU A 217 -3.58 3.47 19.35
C LEU A 217 -4.64 4.00 18.38
N GLN A 218 -4.94 5.30 18.46
CA GLN A 218 -6.05 5.94 17.74
C GLN A 218 -5.93 5.80 16.21
N TRP A 219 -4.71 5.79 15.66
CA TRP A 219 -4.46 5.55 14.23
C TRP A 219 -4.98 4.17 13.82
N ALA A 220 -4.70 3.11 14.60
CA ALA A 220 -5.19 1.77 14.32
C ALA A 220 -6.73 1.71 14.36
N GLY A 221 -7.35 2.40 15.32
CA GLY A 221 -8.81 2.52 15.39
C GLY A 221 -9.39 3.23 14.16
N MET A 222 -8.74 4.29 13.69
CA MET A 222 -9.15 5.02 12.49
C MET A 222 -8.99 4.17 11.22
N ALA A 223 -7.85 3.48 11.07
CA ALA A 223 -7.57 2.57 9.96
C ALA A 223 -8.62 1.46 9.88
N ASN A 224 -8.98 0.83 11.01
CA ASN A 224 -10.06 -0.16 11.05
C ASN A 224 -11.43 0.45 10.70
N MET A 225 -11.71 1.68 11.14
CA MET A 225 -13.00 2.32 10.89
C MET A 225 -13.16 2.76 9.43
N ILE A 226 -12.09 3.20 8.76
CA ILE A 226 -12.06 3.58 7.34
C ILE A 226 -11.98 2.35 6.42
N GLY A 227 -11.31 1.29 6.85
CA GLY A 227 -11.08 0.08 6.06
C GLY A 227 -12.28 -0.46 5.28
N PRO A 228 -13.51 -0.49 5.84
CA PRO A 228 -14.69 -0.94 5.14
C PRO A 228 -15.01 -0.20 3.85
N SER A 229 -14.92 1.14 3.82
CA SER A 229 -15.20 1.89 2.59
C SER A 229 -14.10 1.73 1.55
N PHE A 230 -12.83 1.66 2.00
CA PHE A 230 -11.69 1.39 1.13
C PHE A 230 -11.76 -0.01 0.48
N ALA A 231 -12.01 -1.05 1.29
CA ALA A 231 -12.17 -2.42 0.83
C ALA A 231 -13.45 -2.61 -0.02
N GLY A 232 -14.52 -1.86 0.28
CA GLY A 232 -15.71 -1.77 -0.56
C GLY A 232 -15.38 -1.19 -1.95
N GLY A 233 -14.51 -0.18 -2.00
CA GLY A 233 -13.97 0.37 -3.25
C GLY A 233 -13.24 -0.67 -4.09
N PHE A 234 -12.40 -1.52 -3.49
CA PHE A 234 -11.70 -2.58 -4.22
C PHE A 234 -12.65 -3.52 -4.97
N LYS A 235 -13.74 -3.94 -4.30
CA LYS A 235 -14.77 -4.81 -4.87
C LYS A 235 -15.53 -4.17 -6.03
N ASP A 236 -15.63 -2.85 -6.01
CA ASP A 236 -16.55 -2.09 -6.86
C ASP A 236 -15.83 -1.27 -7.93
N MET A 237 -14.54 -1.52 -8.20
CA MET A 237 -13.78 -0.79 -9.22
C MET A 237 -14.42 -0.83 -10.61
N ALA A 238 -15.11 -1.93 -10.95
CA ALA A 238 -15.84 -2.02 -12.22
C ALA A 238 -17.03 -1.06 -12.34
N MET A 239 -17.60 -0.61 -11.21
CA MET A 239 -18.70 0.37 -11.19
C MET A 239 -18.28 1.72 -11.76
N LEU A 240 -17.00 2.09 -11.68
CA LEU A 240 -16.51 3.37 -12.21
C LEU A 240 -16.83 3.55 -13.70
N ARG A 241 -16.85 2.46 -14.47
CA ARG A 241 -17.27 2.46 -15.88
C ARG A 241 -18.74 2.85 -16.03
N ASP A 242 -19.61 2.25 -15.23
CA ASP A 242 -21.06 2.51 -15.25
C ASP A 242 -21.38 3.92 -14.77
N LEU A 243 -20.62 4.44 -13.79
CA LEU A 243 -20.74 5.80 -13.30
C LEU A 243 -20.30 6.82 -14.36
N ALA A 244 -19.17 6.56 -15.04
CA ALA A 244 -18.69 7.40 -16.13
C ALA A 244 -19.69 7.48 -17.29
N GLN A 245 -20.27 6.34 -17.68
CA GLN A 245 -21.31 6.30 -18.72
C GLN A 245 -22.55 7.12 -18.32
N GLN A 246 -23.00 7.00 -17.06
CA GLN A 246 -24.15 7.74 -16.56
C GLN A 246 -23.92 9.26 -16.51
N ILE A 247 -22.70 9.71 -16.19
CA ILE A 247 -22.34 11.13 -16.22
C ILE A 247 -22.36 11.65 -17.67
N ALA A 248 -21.78 10.88 -18.61
CA ALA A 248 -21.74 11.24 -20.02
C ALA A 248 -23.14 11.33 -20.66
N ASP A 249 -24.09 10.50 -20.24
CA ASP A 249 -25.44 10.44 -20.80
C ASP A 249 -26.43 11.45 -20.17
N ASN A 250 -26.00 12.27 -19.21
CA ASN A 250 -26.84 13.20 -18.43
C ASN A 250 -26.50 14.67 -18.75
N PRO A 251 -27.43 15.64 -18.63
CA PRO A 251 -27.15 17.10 -18.70
C PRO A 251 -26.05 17.61 -17.76
N ALA A 252 -25.53 16.79 -16.84
CA ALA A 252 -24.27 17.06 -16.14
C ALA A 252 -23.08 17.28 -17.10
N SER A 253 -23.15 16.80 -18.35
CA SER A 253 -22.19 17.09 -19.43
C SER A 253 -22.11 18.58 -19.83
N ASP A 254 -23.12 19.40 -19.50
CA ASP A 254 -23.10 20.84 -19.78
C ASP A 254 -22.36 21.65 -18.69
N ILE A 255 -21.94 21.02 -17.58
CA ILE A 255 -21.13 21.67 -16.54
C ILE A 255 -19.72 21.88 -17.08
N PRO A 256 -19.06 23.04 -16.85
CA PRO A 256 -17.69 23.27 -17.31
C PRO A 256 -16.64 22.56 -16.44
N LEU A 257 -16.79 21.26 -16.18
CA LEU A 257 -15.79 20.51 -15.40
C LEU A 257 -14.52 20.33 -16.24
N PRO A 258 -13.33 20.62 -15.68
CA PRO A 258 -12.06 20.50 -16.40
C PRO A 258 -11.73 19.10 -16.94
N ILE A 259 -12.34 18.05 -16.37
CA ILE A 259 -11.99 16.65 -16.63
C ILE A 259 -13.08 15.83 -17.35
N LEU A 260 -14.18 16.45 -17.78
CA LEU A 260 -15.30 15.74 -18.42
C LEU A 260 -14.88 14.94 -19.66
N ASP A 261 -14.11 15.55 -20.56
CA ASP A 261 -13.60 14.87 -21.76
C ASP A 261 -12.81 13.60 -21.44
N GLN A 262 -12.15 13.55 -20.28
CA GLN A 262 -11.43 12.36 -19.82
C GLN A 262 -12.37 11.34 -19.17
N ILE A 263 -13.39 11.79 -18.40
CA ILE A 263 -14.41 10.92 -17.81
C ILE A 263 -15.18 10.17 -18.91
N GLU A 264 -15.56 10.83 -20.01
CA GLU A 264 -16.24 10.18 -21.13
C GLU A 264 -15.42 9.02 -21.73
N GLN A 265 -14.10 9.14 -21.72
CA GLN A 265 -13.20 8.08 -22.20
C GLN A 265 -13.17 6.87 -21.26
N LEU A 266 -13.49 7.05 -19.97
CA LEU A 266 -13.53 5.96 -18.99
C LEU A 266 -14.70 4.99 -19.21
N ALA A 267 -15.77 5.42 -19.87
CA ALA A 267 -16.86 4.52 -20.23
C ALA A 267 -16.38 3.35 -21.12
N GLY A 268 -15.29 3.56 -21.87
CA GLY A 268 -14.63 2.54 -22.69
C GLY A 268 -13.51 1.75 -22.00
N MET A 269 -13.29 1.96 -20.69
CA MET A 269 -12.18 1.34 -19.94
C MET A 269 -12.26 -0.19 -19.99
N THR A 270 -11.14 -0.86 -20.30
CA THR A 270 -11.09 -2.32 -20.37
C THR A 270 -11.00 -2.98 -18.99
N ASP A 271 -11.33 -4.26 -18.89
CA ASP A 271 -11.14 -5.02 -17.64
C ASP A 271 -9.66 -5.14 -17.23
N GLN A 272 -8.73 -4.99 -18.18
CA GLN A 272 -7.31 -4.97 -17.87
C GLN A 272 -6.92 -3.68 -17.14
N GLU A 273 -7.50 -2.55 -17.55
CA GLU A 273 -7.26 -1.27 -16.87
C GLU A 273 -7.89 -1.26 -15.47
N ILE A 274 -9.10 -1.79 -15.31
CA ILE A 274 -9.72 -1.95 -13.97
C ILE A 274 -8.81 -2.77 -13.05
N ARG A 275 -8.26 -3.88 -13.56
CA ARG A 275 -7.35 -4.74 -12.80
C ARG A 275 -6.06 -4.02 -12.40
N TYR A 276 -5.56 -3.09 -13.20
CA TYR A 276 -4.38 -2.29 -12.82
C TYR A 276 -4.67 -1.44 -11.58
N TYR A 277 -5.77 -0.67 -11.57
CA TYR A 277 -6.13 0.16 -10.42
C TYR A 277 -6.53 -0.68 -9.20
N GLU A 278 -7.23 -1.80 -9.40
CA GLU A 278 -7.51 -2.76 -8.32
C GLU A 278 -6.22 -3.27 -7.69
N THR A 279 -5.24 -3.70 -8.51
CA THR A 279 -3.95 -4.20 -8.01
C THR A 279 -3.18 -3.09 -7.29
N SER A 280 -3.13 -1.88 -7.85
CA SER A 280 -2.43 -0.73 -7.25
C SER A 280 -3.00 -0.39 -5.86
N MET A 281 -4.32 -0.43 -5.71
CA MET A 281 -4.98 -0.19 -4.42
C MET A 281 -4.72 -1.31 -3.39
N LEU A 282 -4.59 -2.56 -3.86
CA LEU A 282 -4.21 -3.70 -3.02
C LEU A 282 -2.72 -3.66 -2.62
N ASP A 283 -1.84 -3.22 -3.51
CA ASP A 283 -0.42 -3.00 -3.24
C ASP A 283 -0.24 -1.92 -2.18
N MET A 284 -0.90 -0.77 -2.35
CA MET A 284 -0.94 0.30 -1.34
C MET A 284 -1.45 -0.21 0.02
N ASN A 285 -2.51 -1.03 0.05
CA ASN A 285 -3.00 -1.61 1.31
C ASN A 285 -1.96 -2.52 1.99
N LYS A 286 -1.24 -3.33 1.20
CA LYS A 286 -0.17 -4.19 1.69
C LYS A 286 1.01 -3.36 2.19
N GLU A 287 1.37 -2.29 1.49
CA GLU A 287 2.44 -1.38 1.88
C GLU A 287 2.14 -0.68 3.21
N ILE A 288 0.94 -0.12 3.38
CA ILE A 288 0.49 0.45 4.67
C ILE A 288 0.64 -0.59 5.79
N PHE A 289 0.22 -1.84 5.55
CA PHE A 289 0.34 -2.90 6.54
C PHE A 289 1.79 -3.22 6.89
N LEU A 290 2.66 -3.43 5.91
CA LEU A 290 4.06 -3.78 6.14
C LEU A 290 4.88 -2.66 6.79
N ASP A 291 4.41 -1.41 6.72
CA ASP A 291 5.04 -0.31 7.42
C ASP A 291 4.50 -0.09 8.84
N GLN A 292 3.17 -0.05 8.98
CA GLN A 292 2.50 0.32 10.23
C GLN A 292 2.35 -0.87 11.19
N ALA A 293 2.06 -2.07 10.68
CA ALA A 293 1.90 -3.25 11.53
C ALA A 293 3.18 -3.60 12.28
N ARG A 294 4.35 -3.47 11.64
CA ARG A 294 5.67 -3.59 12.28
C ARG A 294 5.78 -2.79 13.58
N GLN A 295 5.39 -1.52 13.53
CA GLN A 295 5.54 -0.59 14.66
C GLN A 295 4.52 -0.89 15.76
N HIS A 296 3.27 -1.15 15.36
CA HIS A 296 2.20 -1.51 16.29
C HIS A 296 2.51 -2.84 17.00
N GLU A 297 2.98 -3.84 16.26
CA GLU A 297 3.33 -5.16 16.80
C GLU A 297 4.49 -5.06 17.81
N ALA A 298 5.54 -4.31 17.46
CA ALA A 298 6.66 -4.04 18.36
C ALA A 298 6.20 -3.35 19.65
N TYR A 299 5.37 -2.31 19.53
CA TYR A 299 4.86 -1.56 20.69
C TYR A 299 3.91 -2.40 21.56
N MET A 300 3.01 -3.19 20.97
CA MET A 300 2.07 -4.01 21.73
C MET A 300 2.79 -5.11 22.53
N ASN A 301 3.91 -5.64 22.03
CA ASN A 301 4.64 -6.72 22.68
C ASN A 301 5.76 -6.25 23.61
N GLY A 302 6.38 -5.10 23.33
CA GLY A 302 7.55 -4.61 24.07
C GLY A 302 7.50 -3.14 24.49
N GLY A 303 6.39 -2.44 24.23
CA GLY A 303 6.20 -1.04 24.58
C GLY A 303 7.19 -0.11 23.87
N ILE A 304 7.44 1.04 24.49
CA ILE A 304 8.33 2.07 23.94
C ILE A 304 9.79 1.59 23.79
N ASP A 305 10.21 0.57 24.54
CA ASP A 305 11.58 0.02 24.45
C ASP A 305 11.83 -0.63 23.07
N GLU A 306 10.85 -1.32 22.51
CA GLU A 306 10.98 -1.93 21.17
C GLU A 306 10.85 -0.89 20.05
N ILE A 307 10.08 0.19 20.25
CA ILE A 307 10.11 1.35 19.35
C ILE A 307 11.49 2.02 19.37
N ASN A 308 12.07 2.21 20.55
CA ASN A 308 13.42 2.75 20.68
C ASN A 308 14.46 1.84 20.01
N ARG A 309 14.28 0.52 20.07
CA ARG A 309 15.14 -0.44 19.38
C ARG A 309 15.02 -0.35 17.86
N LEU A 310 13.80 -0.19 17.33
CA LEU A 310 13.57 0.08 15.90
C LEU A 310 14.22 1.39 15.46
N ARG A 311 14.19 2.43 16.30
CA ARG A 311 14.89 3.69 16.04
C ARG A 311 16.40 3.52 16.03
N ASP A 312 16.94 2.87 17.06
CA ASP A 312 18.38 2.69 17.24
C ASP A 312 18.99 1.84 16.11
N SER A 313 18.21 0.95 15.51
CA SER A 313 18.61 0.22 14.30
C SER A 313 18.49 1.01 13.01
N GLY A 314 17.70 2.08 12.98
CA GLY A 314 17.35 2.79 11.76
C GLY A 314 16.22 2.13 10.96
N ALA A 315 15.55 1.10 11.52
CA ALA A 315 14.35 0.51 10.94
C ALA A 315 13.16 1.50 10.92
N ILE A 316 13.15 2.46 11.85
CA ILE A 316 12.34 3.68 11.78
C ILE A 316 13.22 4.90 12.04
N ASP A 317 12.82 6.05 11.52
CA ASP A 317 13.54 7.30 11.76
C ASP A 317 13.27 7.87 13.16
N THR A 318 14.08 8.85 13.56
CA THR A 318 13.97 9.49 14.89
C THR A 318 12.65 10.24 15.07
N GLY A 319 12.13 10.89 14.03
CA GLY A 319 10.87 11.61 14.10
C GLY A 319 9.72 10.66 14.38
N THR A 320 9.62 9.55 13.64
CA THR A 320 8.61 8.51 13.90
C THR A 320 8.66 7.99 15.34
N ALA A 321 9.85 7.74 15.88
CA ALA A 321 10.00 7.30 17.26
C ALA A 321 9.60 8.36 18.31
N GLU A 322 9.81 9.64 18.03
CA GLU A 322 9.33 10.74 18.87
C GLU A 322 7.80 10.80 18.91
N GLU A 323 7.13 10.52 17.78
CA GLU A 323 5.66 10.46 17.72
C GLU A 323 5.10 9.28 18.53
N TRP A 324 5.75 8.12 18.49
CA TRP A 324 5.42 7.00 19.40
C TRP A 324 5.62 7.34 20.88
N ALA A 325 6.65 8.13 21.23
CA ALA A 325 6.82 8.59 22.60
C ALA A 325 5.69 9.53 23.06
N LYS A 326 5.07 10.27 22.13
CA LYS A 326 3.83 11.03 22.42
C LYS A 326 2.65 10.10 22.67
N ILE A 327 2.52 9.02 21.89
CA ILE A 327 1.49 7.99 22.09
C ILE A 327 1.66 7.26 23.44
N ASP A 328 2.89 6.98 23.86
CA ASP A 328 3.18 6.33 25.16
C ASP A 328 3.03 7.26 26.38
N SER A 329 2.86 8.57 26.16
CA SER A 329 2.99 9.59 27.22
C SER A 329 1.89 9.54 28.30
N GLY A 330 0.72 8.97 27.99
CA GLY A 330 -0.48 9.05 28.81
C GLY A 330 -1.15 10.43 28.84
N ASP A 331 -0.64 11.41 28.09
CA ASP A 331 -1.27 12.71 27.89
C ASP A 331 -2.20 12.66 26.66
N PRO A 332 -3.53 12.86 26.83
CA PRO A 332 -4.48 12.75 25.73
C PRO A 332 -4.19 13.63 24.52
N ASP A 333 -3.65 14.84 24.74
CA ASP A 333 -3.36 15.78 23.65
C ASP A 333 -2.13 15.28 22.85
N LEU A 334 -1.10 14.78 23.55
CA LEU A 334 0.08 14.19 22.91
C LEU A 334 -0.25 12.87 22.21
N ILE A 335 -1.10 12.04 22.79
CA ILE A 335 -1.57 10.81 22.15
C ILE A 335 -2.25 11.12 20.82
N GLN A 336 -3.14 12.12 20.81
CA GLN A 336 -3.81 12.56 19.59
C GLN A 336 -2.81 13.11 18.56
N GLU A 337 -1.84 13.92 19.00
CA GLU A 337 -0.80 14.48 18.14
C GLU A 337 0.05 13.37 17.48
N GLY A 338 0.55 12.41 18.26
CA GLY A 338 1.38 11.31 17.77
C GLY A 338 0.63 10.43 16.75
N ASN A 339 -0.63 10.08 17.04
CA ASN A 339 -1.44 9.32 16.09
C ASN A 339 -1.77 10.12 14.81
N THR A 340 -1.94 11.44 14.92
CA THR A 340 -2.12 12.32 13.76
C THR A 340 -0.86 12.37 12.90
N ALA A 341 0.32 12.34 13.52
CA ALA A 341 1.59 12.29 12.79
C ALA A 341 1.80 10.95 12.08
N LEU A 342 1.42 9.82 12.70
CA LEU A 342 1.41 8.52 12.02
C LEU A 342 0.48 8.52 10.80
N LEU A 343 -0.71 9.14 10.93
CA LEU A 343 -1.64 9.32 9.80
C LEU A 343 -1.04 10.21 8.70
N TYR A 344 -0.39 11.30 9.07
CA TYR A 344 0.26 12.19 8.11
C TYR A 344 1.35 11.45 7.32
N ARG A 345 2.20 10.70 8.02
CA ARG A 345 3.28 9.91 7.42
C ARG A 345 2.71 8.86 6.45
N GLU A 346 1.69 8.12 6.86
CA GLU A 346 0.99 7.19 5.97
C GLU A 346 0.54 7.89 4.68
N GLN A 347 -0.17 9.01 4.83
CA GLN A 347 -0.82 9.68 3.72
C GLN A 347 0.15 10.43 2.81
N ASN A 348 1.30 10.91 3.30
CA ASN A 348 2.19 11.80 2.54
C ASN A 348 3.59 11.24 2.26
N GLU A 349 3.97 10.14 2.91
CA GLU A 349 5.29 9.51 2.74
C GLU A 349 5.19 8.07 2.28
N ILE A 350 4.21 7.30 2.78
CA ILE A 350 4.06 5.88 2.42
C ILE A 350 3.33 5.75 1.09
N ILE A 351 2.14 6.34 0.95
CA ILE A 351 1.24 6.06 -0.20
C ILE A 351 1.20 7.20 -1.22
N ALA A 352 2.06 8.20 -1.07
CA ALA A 352 2.04 9.37 -1.93
C ALA A 352 2.42 9.02 -3.38
N ASP A 353 3.42 8.16 -3.54
CA ASP A 353 3.87 7.65 -4.83
C ASP A 353 2.87 6.65 -5.44
N ASP A 354 2.22 5.78 -4.66
CA ASP A 354 1.12 4.92 -5.13
C ASP A 354 0.03 5.72 -5.85
N TYR A 355 -0.41 6.81 -5.21
CA TYR A 355 -1.43 7.70 -5.78
C TYR A 355 -0.92 8.47 -6.99
N ASP A 356 0.34 8.92 -6.97
CA ASP A 356 0.97 9.57 -8.11
C ASP A 356 1.07 8.62 -9.30
N ASP A 357 1.45 7.37 -9.10
CA ASP A 357 1.53 6.32 -10.13
C ASP A 357 0.16 6.02 -10.73
N MET A 358 -0.87 5.85 -9.89
CA MET A 358 -2.25 5.72 -10.37
C MET A 358 -2.71 6.95 -11.17
N ARG A 359 -2.43 8.17 -10.70
CA ARG A 359 -2.82 9.40 -11.39
C ARG A 359 -2.08 9.59 -12.71
N ASN A 360 -0.80 9.22 -12.77
CA ASN A 360 0.07 9.37 -13.93
C ASN A 360 -0.14 8.26 -14.99
N HIS A 361 -0.82 7.17 -14.64
CA HIS A 361 -1.26 6.17 -15.62
C HIS A 361 -2.14 6.81 -16.70
N PRO A 362 -2.08 6.39 -17.98
CA PRO A 362 -3.03 6.84 -19.01
C PRO A 362 -4.50 6.79 -18.55
N GLY A 363 -5.17 7.95 -18.54
CA GLY A 363 -6.55 8.11 -18.05
C GLY A 363 -6.71 8.14 -16.53
N GLY A 364 -5.61 8.01 -15.78
CA GLY A 364 -5.58 7.87 -14.32
C GLY A 364 -6.06 9.08 -13.54
N GLU A 365 -5.87 10.29 -14.06
CA GLU A 365 -6.43 11.50 -13.46
C GLU A 365 -7.96 11.42 -13.38
N ALA A 366 -8.62 10.94 -14.44
CA ALA A 366 -10.07 10.75 -14.44
C ALA A 366 -10.49 9.57 -13.56
N VAL A 367 -9.74 8.47 -13.52
CA VAL A 367 -10.07 7.32 -12.65
C VAL A 367 -10.02 7.72 -11.18
N THR A 368 -8.93 8.37 -10.78
CA THR A 368 -8.75 8.84 -9.39
C THR A 368 -9.76 9.94 -9.04
N TYR A 369 -10.17 10.78 -9.99
CA TYR A 369 -11.29 11.71 -9.80
C TYR A 369 -12.61 10.98 -9.55
N MET A 370 -12.89 9.91 -10.30
CA MET A 370 -14.10 9.10 -10.09
C MET A 370 -14.07 8.34 -8.76
N VAL A 371 -12.90 7.89 -8.31
CA VAL A 371 -12.71 7.35 -6.95
C VAL A 371 -12.97 8.42 -5.89
N THR A 372 -12.47 9.66 -6.10
CA THR A 372 -12.74 10.82 -5.22
C THR A 372 -14.24 11.07 -5.10
N LEU A 373 -14.95 10.91 -6.21
CA LEU A 373 -16.38 11.15 -6.29
C LEU A 373 -17.22 10.05 -5.64
N ALA A 374 -16.87 8.79 -5.88
CA ALA A 374 -17.57 7.63 -5.36
C ALA A 374 -17.24 7.32 -3.89
N GLY A 375 -16.08 7.78 -3.40
CA GLY A 375 -15.60 7.52 -2.06
C GLY A 375 -16.45 8.19 -0.99
N GLU A 376 -16.96 7.39 -0.05
CA GLU A 376 -17.64 7.85 1.15
C GLU A 376 -16.89 7.37 2.39
N PRO A 377 -16.66 8.24 3.40
CA PRO A 377 -16.02 7.81 4.64
C PRO A 377 -16.98 6.94 5.46
N SER A 378 -16.46 5.88 6.08
CA SER A 378 -17.22 5.03 7.01
C SER A 378 -17.16 5.52 8.47
N ILE A 379 -16.46 6.63 8.74
CA ILE A 379 -16.44 7.27 10.05
C ILE A 379 -17.76 8.02 10.28
N PRO A 380 -18.49 7.77 11.38
CA PRO A 380 -19.73 8.47 11.68
C PRO A 380 -19.59 9.99 11.67
N GLY A 381 -20.40 10.66 10.85
CA GLY A 381 -20.46 12.12 10.76
C GLY A 381 -19.40 12.75 9.86
N ALA A 382 -18.45 11.97 9.34
CA ALA A 382 -17.56 12.43 8.27
C ALA A 382 -18.34 12.56 6.95
N LYS A 383 -17.84 13.44 6.09
CA LYS A 383 -18.41 13.80 4.79
C LYS A 383 -17.50 13.36 3.66
N SER A 384 -18.10 13.08 2.52
CA SER A 384 -17.36 12.79 1.29
C SER A 384 -16.65 14.03 0.74
N TYR A 385 -15.65 13.81 -0.12
CA TYR A 385 -14.89 14.90 -0.75
C TYR A 385 -15.78 15.98 -1.39
N PRO A 386 -16.75 15.67 -2.28
CA PRO A 386 -17.59 16.70 -2.91
C PRO A 386 -18.50 17.46 -1.92
N GLU A 387 -18.78 16.92 -0.73
CA GLU A 387 -19.57 17.65 0.28
C GLU A 387 -18.73 18.67 1.05
N VAL A 388 -17.41 18.45 1.15
CA VAL A 388 -16.47 19.37 1.81
C VAL A 388 -15.90 20.38 0.81
N PHE A 389 -15.53 19.91 -0.38
CA PHE A 389 -14.95 20.70 -1.46
C PHE A 389 -15.79 20.55 -2.75
N PRO A 390 -16.99 21.14 -2.80
CA PRO A 390 -17.80 21.11 -4.00
C PRO A 390 -17.20 22.00 -5.08
N TYR A 391 -17.21 21.53 -6.32
CA TYR A 391 -16.85 22.33 -7.49
C TYR A 391 -17.85 23.46 -7.69
N THR A 392 -17.32 24.67 -7.81
CA THR A 392 -18.10 25.89 -8.02
C THR A 392 -17.68 26.59 -9.31
N PHE A 393 -18.65 27.19 -10.00
CA PHE A 393 -18.38 28.01 -11.18
C PHE A 393 -19.36 29.17 -11.28
N SER A 394 -18.97 30.22 -12.00
CA SER A 394 -19.75 31.44 -12.13
C SER A 394 -20.16 31.67 -13.57
N VAL A 395 -21.40 32.11 -13.78
CA VAL A 395 -21.89 32.57 -15.09
C VAL A 395 -22.33 34.02 -14.98
N GLU A 396 -21.78 34.87 -15.82
CA GLU A 396 -22.23 36.25 -15.96
C GLU A 396 -23.40 36.35 -16.95
N SER A 397 -24.37 37.18 -16.63
CA SER A 397 -25.48 37.49 -17.52
C SER A 397 -24.97 38.10 -18.84
N PRO A 398 -25.55 37.77 -19.99
CA PRO A 398 -25.13 38.34 -21.28
C PRO A 398 -25.33 39.86 -21.33
N GLY A 399 -24.30 40.62 -21.74
CA GLY A 399 -24.41 42.07 -21.98
C GLY A 399 -23.15 42.83 -21.60
N PRO A 400 -23.08 44.15 -21.89
CA PRO A 400 -21.96 44.99 -21.48
C PRO A 400 -22.04 45.32 -19.98
N GLU A 401 -20.87 45.47 -19.35
CA GLU A 401 -20.77 45.84 -17.92
C GLU A 401 -21.39 47.19 -17.60
N ASN A 402 -21.29 48.11 -18.56
CA ASN A 402 -21.82 49.47 -18.45
C ASN A 402 -22.94 49.66 -19.48
N VAL A 403 -23.90 50.53 -19.16
CA VAL A 403 -24.89 50.98 -20.15
C VAL A 403 -24.14 51.70 -21.29
N PRO A 404 -24.34 51.30 -22.58
CA PRO A 404 -23.58 51.85 -23.69
C PRO A 404 -23.55 53.38 -23.72
N PHE A 405 -22.36 53.94 -23.96
CA PHE A 405 -22.11 55.39 -23.98
C PHE A 405 -22.28 56.11 -22.63
N THR A 406 -22.30 55.38 -21.50
CA THR A 406 -22.32 55.91 -20.14
C THR A 406 -21.25 55.25 -19.26
N ASN A 407 -21.04 55.77 -18.05
CA ASN A 407 -20.24 55.15 -16.99
C ASN A 407 -21.13 54.58 -15.87
N TRP A 408 -22.38 54.24 -16.19
CA TRP A 408 -23.30 53.64 -15.22
C TRP A 408 -23.26 52.13 -15.39
N ASP A 409 -23.10 51.43 -14.26
CA ASP A 409 -23.20 49.98 -14.20
C ASP A 409 -24.53 49.53 -14.81
N ASN A 410 -24.46 48.47 -15.61
CA ASN A 410 -25.63 47.91 -16.25
C ASN A 410 -26.50 47.19 -15.18
N PRO A 411 -27.70 47.69 -14.86
CA PRO A 411 -28.53 47.09 -13.80
C PRO A 411 -29.08 45.71 -14.17
N THR A 412 -28.92 45.28 -15.43
CA THR A 412 -29.26 43.92 -15.88
C THR A 412 -28.05 43.00 -15.87
N GLN A 413 -26.86 43.49 -15.51
CA GLN A 413 -25.72 42.63 -15.28
C GLN A 413 -25.86 41.97 -13.92
N PHE A 414 -25.69 40.65 -13.88
CA PHE A 414 -25.65 39.87 -12.65
C PHE A 414 -24.71 38.69 -12.85
N ARG A 415 -24.13 38.21 -11.76
CA ARG A 415 -23.31 37.01 -11.70
C ARG A 415 -24.07 35.95 -10.92
N THR A 416 -24.18 34.75 -11.48
CA THR A 416 -24.74 33.60 -10.78
C THR A 416 -23.61 32.63 -10.44
N ASP A 417 -23.44 32.32 -9.16
CA ASP A 417 -22.50 31.35 -8.65
C ASP A 417 -23.21 30.01 -8.44
N PHE A 418 -22.69 28.97 -9.09
CA PHE A 418 -23.20 27.61 -9.01
C PHE A 418 -22.29 26.77 -8.13
N THR A 419 -22.88 25.99 -7.23
CA THR A 419 -22.22 24.91 -6.48
C THR A 419 -22.74 23.60 -7.02
N THR A 420 -21.87 22.64 -7.29
CA THR A 420 -22.23 21.34 -7.90
C THR A 420 -21.94 20.19 -6.94
N GLY A 421 -22.48 19.00 -7.23
CA GLY A 421 -22.15 17.77 -6.52
C GLY A 421 -20.83 17.11 -6.93
N PHE A 422 -20.03 17.77 -7.77
CA PHE A 422 -18.72 17.29 -8.22
C PHE A 422 -17.61 17.80 -7.29
N PRO A 423 -16.49 17.05 -7.14
CA PRO A 423 -15.40 17.48 -6.28
C PRO A 423 -14.53 18.54 -6.96
N ASP A 424 -14.15 19.56 -6.20
CA ASP A 424 -13.12 20.55 -6.57
C ASP A 424 -11.72 20.04 -6.19
N GLY A 425 -11.34 18.90 -6.76
CA GLY A 425 -10.07 18.26 -6.45
C GLY A 425 -10.09 16.78 -6.71
N ASN A 426 -8.99 16.13 -6.35
CA ASN A 426 -8.73 14.74 -6.59
C ASN A 426 -7.97 14.14 -5.40
N ILE A 427 -8.51 13.07 -4.81
CA ILE A 427 -7.96 12.36 -3.65
C ILE A 427 -6.58 11.78 -3.91
N SER A 428 -6.16 11.62 -5.17
CA SER A 428 -4.80 11.20 -5.49
C SER A 428 -3.75 12.30 -5.27
N ASN A 429 -4.15 13.57 -5.19
CA ASN A 429 -3.23 14.64 -4.82
C ASN A 429 -3.05 14.67 -3.29
N ALA A 430 -1.82 14.55 -2.82
CA ALA A 430 -1.51 14.42 -1.39
C ALA A 430 -2.00 15.63 -0.55
N ASP A 431 -1.74 16.86 -1.00
CA ASP A 431 -2.18 18.08 -0.30
C ASP A 431 -3.71 18.16 -0.20
N GLN A 432 -4.40 17.87 -1.31
CA GLN A 432 -5.86 17.88 -1.38
C GLN A 432 -6.49 16.78 -0.52
N ARG A 433 -5.91 15.58 -0.51
CA ARG A 433 -6.32 14.46 0.35
C ARG A 433 -6.11 14.79 1.81
N TRP A 434 -4.95 15.33 2.16
CA TRP A 434 -4.65 15.75 3.53
C TRP A 434 -5.59 16.85 4.01
N GLU A 435 -5.98 17.77 3.14
CA GLU A 435 -6.92 18.82 3.49
C GLU A 435 -8.32 18.28 3.82
N LEU A 436 -8.81 17.26 3.11
CA LEU A 436 -10.04 16.55 3.48
C LEU A 436 -9.91 15.92 4.87
N ILE A 437 -8.83 15.18 5.11
CA ILE A 437 -8.59 14.50 6.38
C ILE A 437 -8.56 15.50 7.52
N ARG A 438 -7.81 16.59 7.36
CA ARG A 438 -7.60 17.63 8.38
C ARG A 438 -8.87 18.44 8.66
N GLN A 439 -9.68 18.74 7.64
CA GLN A 439 -10.88 19.56 7.82
C GLN A 439 -12.11 18.76 8.29
N ASP A 440 -12.20 17.47 7.97
CA ASP A 440 -13.42 16.69 8.19
C ASP A 440 -13.16 15.32 8.84
N THR A 441 -12.49 14.39 8.14
CA THR A 441 -12.41 12.99 8.55
C THR A 441 -11.77 12.79 9.93
N LEU A 442 -10.64 13.44 10.18
CA LEU A 442 -9.91 13.33 11.46
C LEU A 442 -10.68 14.03 12.59
N PRO A 443 -11.16 15.29 12.45
CA PRO A 443 -12.02 15.91 13.47
C PRO A 443 -13.28 15.10 13.79
N ALA A 444 -13.95 14.50 12.80
CA ALA A 444 -15.14 13.67 13.02
C ALA A 444 -14.80 12.43 13.88
N TYR A 445 -13.70 11.76 13.57
CA TYR A 445 -13.21 10.62 14.35
C TYR A 445 -12.80 11.03 15.78
N GLN A 446 -12.02 12.10 15.93
CA GLN A 446 -11.61 12.62 17.24
C GLN A 446 -12.81 13.04 18.09
N ASN A 447 -13.84 13.64 17.47
CA ASN A 447 -15.08 13.95 18.15
C ASN A 447 -15.83 12.68 18.59
N LEU A 448 -15.86 11.62 17.78
CA LEU A 448 -16.43 10.33 18.17
C LEU A 448 -15.69 9.76 19.38
N LEU A 449 -14.35 9.74 19.37
CA LEU A 449 -13.56 9.27 20.51
C LEU A 449 -13.81 10.08 21.78
N ALA A 450 -13.93 11.40 21.67
CA ALA A 450 -14.13 12.29 22.81
C ALA A 450 -15.56 12.21 23.40
N THR A 451 -16.57 11.97 22.56
CA THR A 451 -17.99 12.09 22.96
C THR A 451 -18.68 10.76 23.17
N ASP A 452 -18.28 9.71 22.44
CA ASP A 452 -18.88 8.38 22.52
C ASP A 452 -17.84 7.27 22.21
N PRO A 453 -16.82 7.09 23.07
CA PRO A 453 -15.79 6.07 22.88
C PRO A 453 -16.38 4.65 22.87
N GLY A 454 -17.46 4.40 23.62
CA GLY A 454 -18.16 3.12 23.60
C GLY A 454 -18.78 2.80 22.24
N ARG A 455 -19.26 3.82 21.51
CA ARG A 455 -19.69 3.64 20.12
C ARG A 455 -18.52 3.38 19.19
N ALA A 456 -17.36 4.01 19.39
CA ALA A 456 -16.16 3.71 18.61
C ALA A 456 -15.74 2.25 18.78
N GLU A 457 -15.64 1.75 20.02
CA GLU A 457 -15.35 0.35 20.34
C GLU A 457 -16.39 -0.60 19.70
N GLN A 458 -17.68 -0.25 19.76
CA GLN A 458 -18.73 -1.06 19.14
C GLN A 458 -18.59 -1.15 17.62
N ILE A 459 -18.24 -0.05 16.95
CA ILE A 459 -18.04 -0.04 15.49
C ILE A 459 -16.80 -0.86 15.14
N ILE A 460 -15.68 -0.60 15.81
CA ILE A 460 -14.39 -1.27 15.54
C ILE A 460 -14.48 -2.77 15.80
N GLY A 461 -15.18 -3.18 16.88
CA GLY A 461 -15.42 -4.58 17.22
C GLY A 461 -16.54 -5.27 16.42
N SER A 462 -17.21 -4.57 15.50
CA SER A 462 -18.25 -5.16 14.65
C SER A 462 -17.66 -5.85 13.41
N ASP A 463 -18.40 -6.82 12.86
CA ASP A 463 -17.93 -7.64 11.74
C ASP A 463 -17.53 -6.79 10.53
N PHE A 464 -16.31 -7.04 10.04
CA PHE A 464 -15.73 -6.28 8.94
C PHE A 464 -16.51 -6.46 7.62
N ASN A 465 -17.00 -7.67 7.32
CA ASN A 465 -17.72 -7.91 6.07
C ASN A 465 -19.06 -7.18 6.07
N ASP A 466 -19.80 -7.22 7.18
CA ASP A 466 -21.06 -6.49 7.32
C ASP A 466 -20.84 -4.98 7.14
N ARG A 467 -19.76 -4.43 7.70
CA ARG A 467 -19.39 -3.02 7.52
C ARG A 467 -18.99 -2.71 6.08
N VAL A 468 -18.23 -3.57 5.41
CA VAL A 468 -17.88 -3.40 4.00
C VAL A 468 -19.15 -3.35 3.17
N ASP A 469 -20.03 -4.35 3.33
CA ASP A 469 -21.25 -4.43 2.55
C ASP A 469 -22.14 -3.19 2.73
N GLN A 470 -22.14 -2.58 3.92
CA GLN A 470 -22.85 -1.30 4.16
C GLN A 470 -22.24 -0.11 3.42
N HIS A 471 -20.92 -0.09 3.21
CA HIS A 471 -20.18 1.04 2.61
C HIS A 471 -19.72 0.78 1.17
N ARG A 472 -20.22 -0.28 0.53
CA ARG A 472 -19.94 -0.56 -0.88
C ARG A 472 -20.54 0.55 -1.77
N PRO A 473 -19.74 1.21 -2.62
CA PRO A 473 -20.25 2.24 -3.54
C PRO A 473 -21.41 1.75 -4.43
N THR A 474 -21.40 0.48 -4.84
CA THR A 474 -22.49 -0.11 -5.65
C THR A 474 -23.84 -0.12 -4.93
N ASN A 475 -23.86 -0.16 -3.59
CA ASN A 475 -25.09 -0.11 -2.80
C ASN A 475 -25.64 1.32 -2.67
N ASN A 476 -24.86 2.34 -3.04
CA ASN A 476 -25.25 3.75 -2.95
C ASN A 476 -25.23 4.49 -4.31
N ILE A 477 -25.31 3.77 -5.44
CA ILE A 477 -25.37 4.40 -6.77
C ILE A 477 -26.53 5.42 -6.86
N PRO A 478 -27.77 5.15 -6.40
CA PRO A 478 -28.83 6.15 -6.45
C PRO A 478 -28.50 7.41 -5.65
N GLY A 479 -27.91 7.28 -4.45
CA GLY A 479 -27.53 8.43 -3.62
C GLY A 479 -26.37 9.22 -4.23
N LEU A 480 -25.40 8.55 -4.85
CA LEU A 480 -24.37 9.18 -5.68
C LEU A 480 -25.01 9.98 -6.82
N MET A 481 -25.98 9.40 -7.53
CA MET A 481 -26.67 10.05 -8.63
C MET A 481 -27.55 11.23 -8.21
N ASP A 482 -28.26 11.11 -7.07
CA ASP A 482 -29.05 12.20 -6.50
C ASP A 482 -28.15 13.40 -6.13
N ARG A 483 -26.95 13.14 -5.60
CA ARG A 483 -25.96 14.21 -5.36
C ARG A 483 -25.55 14.92 -6.65
N PHE A 484 -25.48 14.24 -7.79
CA PHE A 484 -25.19 14.88 -9.07
C PHE A 484 -26.34 15.73 -9.58
N VAL A 485 -27.56 15.19 -9.55
CA VAL A 485 -28.71 15.84 -10.21
C VAL A 485 -29.32 16.93 -9.34
N ASP A 486 -29.36 16.71 -8.02
CA ASP A 486 -30.05 17.59 -7.06
C ASP A 486 -29.09 18.41 -6.18
N GLY A 487 -27.78 18.11 -6.21
CA GLY A 487 -26.75 18.83 -5.44
C GLY A 487 -26.38 20.22 -5.97
N PHE A 488 -27.17 20.79 -6.89
CA PHE A 488 -26.91 22.10 -7.46
C PHE A 488 -27.46 23.23 -6.58
N GLY A 489 -26.55 24.06 -6.07
CA GLY A 489 -26.87 25.36 -5.48
C GLY A 489 -26.65 26.48 -6.49
N ALA A 490 -27.46 27.54 -6.43
CA ALA A 490 -27.24 28.76 -7.21
C ALA A 490 -27.47 30.00 -6.34
N GLU A 491 -26.49 30.90 -6.31
CA GLU A 491 -26.58 32.22 -5.67
C GLU A 491 -26.43 33.33 -6.72
N VAL A 492 -27.29 34.34 -6.66
CA VAL A 492 -27.31 35.44 -7.64
C VAL A 492 -26.81 36.72 -6.97
N HIS A 493 -25.76 37.30 -7.54
CA HIS A 493 -25.15 38.57 -7.14
C HIS A 493 -25.43 39.63 -8.21
N GLN A 494 -25.88 40.80 -7.78
CA GLN A 494 -26.18 41.95 -8.64
C GLN A 494 -25.20 43.09 -8.38
#